data_AF-A0A7S0ZXG5-F1
#
_entry.id   AF-A0A7S0ZXG5-F1
#
_cell.length_a   1.000
_cell.length_b   1.000
_cell.length_c   1.000
_cell.angle_alpha   90.00
_cell.angle_beta   90.00
_cell.angle_gamma   90.00
#
_symmetry.space_group_name_H-M   'P 1'
#
loop_
_entity.id
_entity.type
_entity.pdbx_description
1 polymer ?
#
loop_
_entity_poly.entity_id
_entity_poly.type
_entity_poly.pdbx_seq_one_letter_code
_entity_poly.pdbx_strand_id
1 'polypeptide(L)'
;SMMLMWAVLALLIVTFLFSVVFLNATSQYVSDAQIGNEFVEDMKTYFGSLFMTMVTLFMAVAGGVDWWDVMRLLLEIHVVYGLIFMLFVVITVLAVLNVINAIFVNDAM
;
A
#
# COMPACT_ATOMS: atom_id res chain seq x y z
N SER A 1 24.06 -4.82 -8.68
CA SER A 1 22.90 -5.29 -9.49
C SER A 1 22.09 -6.37 -8.76
N MET A 2 22.69 -7.44 -8.23
CA MET A 2 21.98 -8.54 -7.53
C MET A 2 21.20 -8.08 -6.28
N MET A 3 21.79 -7.21 -5.45
CA MET A 3 21.14 -6.73 -4.20
C MET A 3 19.89 -5.88 -4.49
N LEU A 4 19.90 -5.07 -5.55
CA LEU A 4 18.73 -4.29 -5.96
C LEU A 4 17.58 -5.19 -6.42
N MET A 5 17.90 -6.27 -7.15
CA MET A 5 16.90 -7.26 -7.56
C MET A 5 16.21 -7.89 -6.35
N TRP A 6 16.98 -8.31 -5.34
CA TRP A 6 16.42 -8.86 -4.10
C TRP A 6 15.62 -7.83 -3.31
N ALA A 7 16.04 -6.57 -3.29
CA ALA A 7 15.29 -5.49 -2.65
C ALA A 7 13.94 -5.25 -3.34
N VAL A 8 13.92 -5.20 -4.68
CA VAL A 8 12.67 -5.05 -5.45
C VAL A 8 11.75 -6.26 -5.22
N LEU A 9 12.29 -7.49 -5.22
CA LEU A 9 11.51 -8.69 -4.92
C LEU A 9 10.92 -8.65 -3.50
N ALA A 10 11.70 -8.23 -2.50
CA ALA A 10 11.21 -8.07 -1.13
C ALA A 10 10.10 -7.01 -1.04
N LEU A 11 10.26 -5.86 -1.70
CA LEU A 11 9.23 -4.82 -1.77
C LEU A 11 7.94 -5.31 -2.44
N LEU A 12 8.05 -6.09 -3.53
CA LEU A 12 6.90 -6.69 -4.20
C LEU A 12 6.16 -7.69 -3.29
N ILE A 13 6.90 -8.53 -2.55
CA ILE A 13 6.31 -9.48 -1.60
C ILE A 13 5.59 -8.74 -0.48
N VAL A 14 6.22 -7.73 0.12
CA VAL A 14 5.59 -6.91 1.18
C VAL A 14 4.32 -6.24 0.64
N THR A 15 4.41 -5.59 -0.53
CA THR A 15 3.26 -4.94 -1.17
C THR A 15 2.13 -5.94 -1.43
N PHE A 16 2.44 -7.14 -1.92
CA PHE A 16 1.45 -8.20 -2.13
C PHE A 16 0.75 -8.60 -0.82
N LEU A 17 1.51 -8.84 0.26
CA LEU A 17 0.95 -9.25 1.55
C LEU A 17 -0.01 -8.20 2.12
N PHE A 18 0.39 -6.93 2.13
CA PHE A 18 -0.48 -5.84 2.57
C PHE A 18 -1.69 -5.66 1.64
N SER A 19 -1.51 -5.83 0.33
CA SER A 19 -2.62 -5.74 -0.63
C SER A 19 -3.70 -6.78 -0.37
N VAL A 20 -3.33 -8.01 -0.02
CA VAL A 20 -4.30 -9.06 0.35
C VAL A 20 -5.10 -8.65 1.58
N VAL A 21 -4.46 -8.06 2.59
CA VAL A 21 -5.16 -7.60 3.81
C VAL A 21 -6.18 -6.52 3.47
N PHE A 22 -5.78 -5.49 2.73
CA PHE A 22 -6.69 -4.38 2.40
C PHE A 22 -7.79 -4.78 1.44
N LEU A 23 -7.47 -5.58 0.41
CA LEU A 23 -8.48 -6.08 -0.54
C LEU A 23 -9.56 -6.89 0.18
N ASN A 24 -9.20 -7.76 1.11
CA ASN A 24 -10.19 -8.54 1.86
C ASN A 24 -11.08 -7.62 2.71
N ALA A 25 -10.47 -6.64 3.40
CA ALA A 25 -11.21 -5.70 4.24
C ALA A 25 -12.19 -4.83 3.42
N THR A 26 -11.74 -4.26 2.30
CA THR A 26 -12.57 -3.43 1.43
C THR A 26 -13.62 -4.25 0.72
N SER A 27 -13.31 -5.48 0.29
CA SER A 27 -14.30 -6.38 -0.33
C SER A 27 -15.43 -6.72 0.64
N GLN A 28 -15.09 -6.99 1.91
CA GLN A 28 -16.09 -7.24 2.94
C GLN A 28 -16.95 -5.99 3.20
N TYR A 29 -16.32 -4.82 3.38
CA TYR A 29 -17.05 -3.57 3.56
C TYR A 29 -18.00 -3.27 2.40
N VAL A 30 -17.53 -3.41 1.15
CA VAL A 30 -18.34 -3.18 -0.05
C VAL A 30 -19.51 -4.17 -0.16
N SER A 31 -19.31 -5.43 0.27
CA SER A 31 -20.37 -6.44 0.29
C SER A 31 -21.47 -6.14 1.30
N ASP A 32 -21.12 -5.56 2.45
CA ASP A 32 -22.05 -5.26 3.55
C ASP A 32 -22.64 -3.84 3.47
N ALA A 33 -22.15 -3.00 2.55
CA ALA A 33 -22.55 -1.61 2.41
C ALA A 33 -24.00 -1.46 1.92
N GLN A 34 -24.72 -0.49 2.49
CA GLN A 34 -26.05 -0.09 2.03
C GLN A 34 -25.98 0.67 0.70
N ILE A 35 -27.09 0.61 -0.06
CA ILE A 35 -27.24 1.36 -1.32
C ILE A 35 -27.06 2.85 -1.03
N GLY A 36 -26.14 3.50 -1.75
CA GLY A 36 -25.86 4.93 -1.62
C GLY A 36 -24.70 5.28 -0.68
N ASN A 37 -23.94 4.30 -0.17
CA ASN A 37 -22.71 4.57 0.57
C ASN A 37 -21.68 5.28 -0.33
N GLU A 38 -21.24 6.46 0.09
CA GLU A 38 -20.38 7.35 -0.71
C GLU A 38 -18.96 6.80 -0.93
N PHE A 39 -18.49 5.89 -0.07
CA PHE A 39 -17.12 5.37 -0.14
C PHE A 39 -16.99 4.13 -1.04
N VAL A 40 -18.09 3.49 -1.44
CA VAL A 40 -18.08 2.22 -2.16
C VAL A 40 -17.42 2.33 -3.54
N GLU A 41 -17.71 3.39 -4.29
CA GLU A 41 -17.15 3.57 -5.64
C GLU A 41 -15.64 3.88 -5.59
N ASP A 42 -15.20 4.67 -4.61
CA ASP A 42 -13.78 4.93 -4.36
C ASP A 42 -13.06 3.63 -3.93
N MET A 43 -13.68 2.84 -3.04
CA MET A 43 -13.12 1.54 -2.63
C MET A 43 -12.99 0.57 -3.80
N LYS A 44 -13.97 0.51 -4.71
CA LYS A 44 -13.86 -0.30 -5.94
C LYS A 44 -12.78 0.23 -6.88
N THR A 45 -12.61 1.55 -6.96
CA THR A 45 -11.60 2.18 -7.81
C THR A 45 -10.19 1.83 -7.35
N TYR A 46 -9.92 1.96 -6.05
CA TYR A 46 -8.58 1.73 -5.48
C TYR A 46 -8.31 0.27 -5.09
N PHE A 47 -9.34 -0.50 -4.75
CA PHE A 47 -9.24 -1.86 -4.21
C PHE A 47 -10.10 -2.88 -4.97
N GLY A 48 -10.50 -2.62 -6.21
CA GLY A 48 -11.39 -3.51 -6.97
C GLY A 48 -10.76 -4.83 -7.41
N SER A 49 -9.43 -4.95 -7.36
CA SER A 49 -8.72 -6.20 -7.60
C SER A 49 -7.40 -6.22 -6.84
N LEU A 50 -6.78 -7.41 -6.72
CA LEU A 50 -5.49 -7.55 -6.06
C LEU A 50 -4.40 -6.74 -6.76
N PHE A 51 -4.33 -6.83 -8.09
CA PHE A 51 -3.37 -6.05 -8.87
C PHE A 51 -3.61 -4.55 -8.70
N MET A 52 -4.86 -4.10 -8.77
CA MET A 52 -5.17 -2.68 -8.56
C MET A 52 -4.81 -2.22 -7.16
N THR A 53 -5.04 -3.04 -6.13
CA THR A 53 -4.64 -2.74 -4.75
C THR A 53 -3.13 -2.59 -4.63
N MET A 54 -2.35 -3.48 -5.26
CA MET A 54 -0.89 -3.35 -5.30
C MET A 54 -0.45 -2.05 -5.98
N VAL A 55 -1.12 -1.67 -7.08
CA VAL A 55 -0.87 -0.38 -7.76
C VAL A 55 -1.23 0.79 -6.86
N THR A 56 -2.36 0.76 -6.15
CA THR A 56 -2.77 1.78 -5.18
C THR A 56 -1.73 1.97 -4.08
N LEU A 57 -1.26 0.88 -3.48
CA LEU A 57 -0.22 0.93 -2.44
C LEU A 57 1.10 1.50 -2.98
N PHE A 58 1.47 1.11 -4.21
CA PHE A 58 2.63 1.69 -4.88
C PHE A 58 2.44 3.18 -5.16
N MET A 59 1.27 3.61 -5.67
CA MET A 59 0.96 5.01 -5.94
C MET A 59 1.02 5.87 -4.68
N ALA A 60 0.52 5.36 -3.55
CA ALA A 60 0.55 6.07 -2.28
C ALA A 60 1.99 6.36 -1.79
N VAL A 61 2.93 5.45 -2.07
CA VAL A 61 4.36 5.65 -1.71
C VAL A 61 5.10 6.46 -2.77
N ALA A 62 4.80 6.24 -4.05
CA ALA A 62 5.45 6.92 -5.16
C ALA A 62 4.95 8.35 -5.41
N GLY A 63 3.87 8.78 -4.72
CA GLY A 63 3.24 10.08 -4.92
C GLY A 63 2.31 10.16 -6.14
N GLY A 64 1.81 9.01 -6.63
CA GLY A 64 0.82 8.94 -7.70
C GLY A 64 -0.60 9.27 -7.25
N VAL A 65 -0.89 9.08 -5.95
CA VAL A 65 -2.12 9.52 -5.27
C VAL A 65 -1.72 10.04 -3.88
N ASP A 66 -2.48 10.99 -3.35
CA ASP A 66 -2.30 11.37 -1.94
C ASP A 66 -2.61 10.15 -1.06
N TRP A 67 -1.62 9.75 -0.25
CA TRP A 67 -1.77 8.65 0.69
C TRP A 67 -2.94 8.88 1.66
N TRP A 68 -3.30 10.14 1.93
CA TRP A 68 -4.47 10.49 2.74
C TRP A 68 -5.79 10.05 2.10
N ASP A 69 -5.94 10.17 0.78
CA ASP A 69 -7.16 9.74 0.07
C ASP A 69 -7.38 8.23 0.19
N VAL A 70 -6.29 7.45 0.22
CA VAL A 70 -6.35 6.00 0.46
C VAL A 70 -6.61 5.71 1.93
N MET A 71 -5.93 6.41 2.84
CA MET A 71 -6.06 6.22 4.28
C MET A 71 -7.49 6.51 4.76
N ARG A 72 -8.16 7.55 4.24
CA ARG A 72 -9.54 7.90 4.63
C ARG A 72 -10.50 6.73 4.40
N LEU A 73 -10.36 6.02 3.27
CA LEU A 73 -11.20 4.88 2.92
C LEU A 73 -10.97 3.73 3.91
N LEU A 74 -9.71 3.47 4.28
CA LEU A 74 -9.38 2.42 5.24
C LEU A 74 -9.86 2.76 6.66
N LEU A 75 -9.83 4.03 7.06
CA LEU A 75 -10.35 4.49 8.35
C LEU A 75 -11.87 4.33 8.46
N GLU A 76 -12.60 4.49 7.35
CA GLU A 76 -14.04 4.27 7.30
C GLU A 76 -14.40 2.81 7.61
N ILE A 77 -13.56 1.85 7.20
CA ILE A 77 -13.75 0.45 7.56
C ILE A 77 -13.50 0.26 9.06
N HIS A 78 -12.30 0.62 9.52
CA HIS A 78 -11.91 0.58 10.93
C HIS A 78 -10.56 1.26 11.13
N VAL A 79 -10.36 1.91 12.28
CA VAL A 79 -9.10 2.60 12.63
C VAL A 79 -7.85 1.72 12.52
N VAL A 80 -8.00 0.42 12.79
CA VAL A 80 -6.91 -0.56 12.70
C VAL A 80 -6.35 -0.67 11.27
N TYR A 81 -7.20 -0.60 10.23
CA TYR A 81 -6.73 -0.66 8.84
C TYR A 81 -5.94 0.60 8.46
N GLY A 82 -6.34 1.77 8.97
CA GLY A 82 -5.56 3.00 8.83
C GLY A 82 -4.17 2.90 9.49
N LEU A 83 -4.07 2.29 10.68
CA LEU A 83 -2.80 2.06 11.37
C LEU A 83 -1.91 1.05 10.61
N ILE A 84 -2.49 -0.04 10.10
CA ILE A 84 -1.77 -1.03 9.28
C ILE A 84 -1.24 -0.39 7.99
N PHE A 85 -2.03 0.48 7.34
CA PHE A 85 -1.60 1.22 6.15
C PHE A 85 -0.49 2.22 6.44
N MET A 86 -0.60 2.98 7.54
CA MET A 86 0.48 3.87 7.98
C MET A 86 1.78 3.10 8.23
N LEU A 87 1.70 1.93 8.87
CA LEU A 87 2.85 1.04 9.07
C LEU A 87 3.46 0.58 7.72
N PHE A 88 2.62 0.21 6.75
CA PHE A 88 3.07 -0.12 5.40
C PHE A 88 3.84 1.03 4.74
N VAL A 89 3.32 2.26 4.81
CA VAL A 89 3.96 3.45 4.22
C VAL A 89 5.32 3.69 4.90
N VAL A 90 5.38 3.67 6.23
CA VAL A 90 6.64 3.88 6.98
C VAL A 90 7.67 2.81 6.65
N ILE A 91 7.30 1.53 6.67
CA ILE A 91 8.21 0.42 6.34
C ILE A 91 8.74 0.56 4.92
N THR A 92 7.86 0.86 3.95
CA THR A 92 8.25 0.97 2.54
C THR A 92 9.19 2.15 2.31
N VAL A 93 8.88 3.31 2.88
CA VAL A 93 9.76 4.50 2.78
C VAL A 93 11.12 4.23 3.42
N LEU A 94 11.16 3.65 4.62
CA LEU A 94 12.42 3.30 5.28
C LEU A 94 13.21 2.23 4.51
N ALA A 95 12.54 1.23 3.93
CA ALA A 95 13.17 0.22 3.11
C ALA A 95 13.85 0.83 1.87
N VAL A 96 13.16 1.73 1.17
CA VAL A 96 13.72 2.45 0.01
C VAL A 96 14.91 3.32 0.42
N LEU A 97 14.80 4.09 1.51
CA LEU A 97 15.91 4.89 2.03
C LEU A 97 17.12 4.03 2.42
N ASN A 98 16.90 2.88 3.05
CA ASN A 98 17.97 1.96 3.42
C ASN A 98 18.68 1.35 2.20
N VAL A 99 17.94 1.04 1.14
CA VAL A 99 18.51 0.57 -0.13
C VAL A 99 19.38 1.65 -0.77
N ILE A 100 18.91 2.90 -0.80
CA ILE A 100 19.66 4.04 -1.34
C ILE A 100 20.95 4.27 -0.53
N ASN A 101 20.86 4.31 0.80
CA ASN A 101 22.01 4.48 1.68
C ASN A 101 23.04 3.35 1.49
N ALA A 102 22.60 2.10 1.35
CA ALA A 102 23.49 0.97 1.11
C ALA A 102 24.26 1.09 -0.21
N ILE A 103 23.67 1.67 -1.26
CA ILE A 103 24.34 1.93 -2.53
C ILE A 103 25.43 2.98 -2.35
N PHE A 104 25.11 4.13 -1.73
CA PHE A 104 26.09 5.20 -1.51
C PHE A 104 27.26 4.78 -0.62
N VAL A 105 27.02 3.94 0.39
CA VAL A 105 28.10 3.40 1.24
C VAL A 105 29.00 2.45 0.46
N ASN A 106 28.45 1.64 -0.47
CA ASN A 106 29.24 0.76 -1.32
C ASN A 106 30.08 1.54 -2.35
N ASP A 107 29.58 2.67 -2.87
CA ASP A 107 30.32 3.51 -3.84
C ASP A 107 31.46 4.30 -3.18
N ALA A 108 31.42 4.50 -1.86
CA ALA A 108 32.45 5.21 -1.10
C ALA A 108 33.61 4.33 -0.62
N MET A 109 33.49 3.00 -0.72
CA MET A 109 34.53 2.01 -0.39
C MET A 109 35.28 1.55 -1.63
#